data_AF-A0A7X3HW28-F1
#
_entry.id   AF-A0A7X3HW28-F1
#
_cell.length_a   1.000
_cell.length_b   1.000
_cell.length_c   1.000
_cell.angle_alpha   90.00
_cell.angle_beta   90.00
_cell.angle_gamma   90.00
#
_symmetry.space_group_name_H-M   'P 1'
#
loop_
_entity.id
_entity.type
_entity.pdbx_description
1 polymer ?
#
loop_
_entity_poly.entity_id
_entity_poly.type
_entity_poly.pdbx_seq_one_letter_code
_entity_poly.pdbx_strand_id
1 'polypeptide(L)'
;MPRTPPTILVANSDQQLACRLRRLLHGEGLDCTVLARPEDCSQAPLCGWLQDQPLPAHATLHASLADAIEVLERSRHAFKSRDLADLRQRLEQLLGELSAPPE
;
A
#
# COMPACT_ATOMS: atom_id res chain seq x y z
N MET A 1 30.03 -2.32 8.26
CA MET A 1 28.70 -1.78 7.90
C MET A 1 28.51 -0.47 8.64
N PRO A 2 28.36 0.69 7.96
CA PRO A 2 28.11 1.94 8.66
C PRO A 2 26.74 1.85 9.34
N ARG A 3 26.68 2.16 10.64
CA ARG A 3 25.43 2.24 11.40
C ARG A 3 24.82 3.60 11.10
N THR A 4 23.87 3.65 10.18
CA THR A 4 23.04 4.83 9.95
C THR A 4 22.32 5.19 11.26
N PRO A 5 22.28 6.48 11.65
CA PRO A 5 21.53 6.89 12.83
C PRO A 5 20.04 6.53 12.66
N PRO A 6 19.30 6.26 13.76
CA PRO A 6 17.90 5.88 13.67
C PRO A 6 17.05 7.05 13.17
N THR A 7 16.71 7.03 11.89
CA THR A 7 15.72 7.93 11.29
C THR A 7 14.33 7.45 11.68
N ILE A 8 13.50 8.34 12.24
CA ILE A 8 12.12 8.02 12.61
C ILE A 8 11.30 7.82 11.32
N LEU A 9 10.69 6.65 11.15
CA LEU A 9 9.81 6.35 10.01
C LEU A 9 8.34 6.42 10.45
N VAL A 10 7.54 7.22 9.77
CA VAL A 10 6.10 7.34 10.02
C VAL A 10 5.34 7.02 8.74
N ALA A 11 4.54 5.96 8.74
CA ALA A 11 3.66 5.60 7.62
C ALA A 11 2.22 6.00 7.94
N ASN A 12 1.62 6.83 7.08
CA ASN A 12 0.23 7.26 7.25
C ASN A 12 -0.41 7.62 5.90
N SER A 13 -1.44 6.86 5.51
CA SER A 13 -2.14 7.01 4.23
C SER A 13 -2.95 8.32 4.11
N ASP A 14 -3.18 9.05 5.21
CA ASP A 14 -3.81 10.38 5.17
C ASP A 14 -2.78 11.45 4.77
N GLN A 15 -2.93 11.98 3.55
CA GLN A 15 -2.03 12.98 3.00
C GLN A 15 -2.01 14.31 3.78
N GLN A 16 -3.14 14.74 4.33
CA GLN A 16 -3.22 15.98 5.10
C GLN A 16 -2.48 15.84 6.43
N LEU A 17 -2.68 14.69 7.09
CA LEU A 17 -2.01 14.36 8.34
C LEU A 17 -0.51 14.13 8.14
N ALA A 18 -0.11 13.43 7.09
CA ALA A 18 1.30 13.22 6.73
C ALA A 18 2.03 14.55 6.46
N CYS A 19 1.41 15.48 5.74
CA CYS A 19 1.96 16.82 5.53
C CYS A 19 2.09 17.61 6.84
N ARG A 20 1.16 17.42 7.79
CA ARG A 20 1.24 18.04 9.12
C ARG A 20 2.37 17.43 9.94
N LEU A 21 2.50 16.10 9.92
CA LEU A 21 3.57 15.36 10.60
C LEU A 21 4.95 15.76 10.09
N ARG A 22 5.15 15.86 8.76
CA ARG A 22 6.43 16.33 8.19
C ARG A 22 6.83 17.70 8.74
N ARG A 23 5.89 18.65 8.78
CA ARG A 23 6.16 20.01 9.28
C ARG A 23 6.49 20.02 10.77
N LEU A 24 5.74 19.28 11.59
CA LEU A 24 5.98 19.21 13.03
C LEU A 24 7.33 18.56 13.34
N LEU A 25 7.61 17.41 12.73
CA LEU A 25 8.83 16.66 12.97
C LEU A 25 10.08 17.40 12.47
N HIS A 26 9.98 18.12 11.35
CA HIS A 26 11.06 18.98 10.87
C HIS A 26 11.27 20.19 11.78
N GLY A 27 10.20 20.76 12.34
CA GLY A 27 10.27 21.85 13.33
C GLY A 27 11.00 21.45 14.61
N GLU A 28 10.90 20.19 15.01
CA GLU A 28 11.59 19.61 16.17
C GLU A 28 13.03 19.16 15.88
N GLY A 29 13.53 19.35 14.65
CA GLY A 29 14.89 18.97 14.25
C GLY A 29 15.15 17.46 14.24
N LEU A 30 14.08 16.65 14.15
CA LEU A 30 14.18 15.21 14.09
C LEU A 30 14.39 14.76 12.64
N ASP A 31 15.37 13.90 12.42
CA ASP A 31 15.56 13.21 11.14
C ASP A 31 14.44 12.17 10.96
N CYS A 32 13.38 12.58 10.26
CA CYS A 32 12.17 11.80 10.07
C CYS A 32 11.82 11.60 8.60
N THR A 33 11.43 10.39 8.23
CA THR A 33 10.85 10.06 6.92
C THR A 33 9.37 9.75 7.10
N VAL A 34 8.49 10.48 6.39
CA VAL A 34 7.04 10.28 6.46
C VAL A 34 6.53 9.75 5.12
N LEU A 35 6.05 8.49 5.12
CA LEU A 35 5.48 7.80 3.97
C LEU A 35 3.97 8.02 3.96
N ALA A 36 3.48 8.72 2.94
CA ALA A 36 2.05 8.98 2.74
C ALA A 36 1.48 8.28 1.51
N ARG A 37 2.34 8.07 0.51
CA ARG A 37 2.00 7.41 -0.73
C ARG A 37 2.99 6.28 -1.03
N PRO A 38 2.60 5.28 -1.83
CA PRO A 38 3.52 4.26 -2.32
C PRO A 38 4.76 4.87 -2.99
N GLU A 39 4.60 6.00 -3.71
CA GLU A 39 5.73 6.70 -4.33
C GLU A 39 6.76 7.23 -3.32
N ASP A 40 6.36 7.54 -2.08
CA ASP A 40 7.30 8.01 -1.05
C ASP A 40 8.30 6.91 -0.65
N CYS A 41 7.93 5.63 -0.83
CA CYS A 41 8.84 4.50 -0.63
C CYS A 41 9.96 4.48 -1.69
N SER A 42 9.76 5.07 -2.87
CA SER A 42 10.84 5.17 -3.86
C SER A 42 11.95 6.14 -3.45
N GLN A 43 11.67 7.07 -2.52
CA GLN A 43 12.63 8.08 -2.07
C GLN A 43 13.21 7.79 -0.67
N ALA A 44 12.65 6.82 0.04
CA ALA A 44 13.08 6.48 1.39
C ALA A 44 14.23 5.45 1.39
N PRO A 45 15.37 5.72 2.05
CA PRO A 45 16.53 4.81 2.07
C PRO A 45 16.23 3.48 2.77
N LEU A 46 15.25 3.45 3.68
CA LEU A 46 14.77 2.23 4.34
C LEU A 46 13.85 1.39 3.44
N CYS A 47 13.40 1.95 2.32
CA CYS A 47 12.56 1.27 1.33
C CYS A 47 13.38 0.70 0.17
N GLY A 48 14.71 0.53 0.32
CA GLY A 48 15.55 -0.14 -0.66
C GLY A 48 15.11 -1.57 -1.03
N TRP A 49 14.29 -2.23 -0.19
CA TRP A 49 13.63 -3.50 -0.50
C TRP A 49 12.54 -3.38 -1.59
N LEU A 50 11.99 -2.17 -1.80
CA LEU A 50 11.00 -1.88 -2.84
C LEU A 50 11.67 -1.52 -4.19
N GLN A 51 12.96 -1.18 -4.21
CA GLN A 51 13.59 -0.59 -5.39
C GLN A 51 14.05 -1.58 -6.46
N ASP A 52 14.18 -2.89 -6.20
CA ASP A 52 14.56 -3.86 -7.26
C ASP A 52 14.17 -5.31 -6.94
N GLN A 53 13.40 -5.55 -5.87
CA GLN A 53 12.98 -6.90 -5.54
C GLN A 53 11.62 -7.17 -6.18
N PRO A 54 11.49 -8.19 -7.05
CA PRO A 54 10.19 -8.59 -7.55
C PRO A 54 9.30 -8.85 -6.34
N LEU A 55 8.12 -8.24 -6.34
CA LEU A 55 7.10 -8.44 -5.30
C LEU A 55 7.00 -9.93 -5.01
N PRO A 56 7.01 -10.35 -3.74
CA PRO A 56 6.75 -11.74 -3.38
C PRO A 56 5.50 -12.21 -4.12
N ALA A 57 5.47 -13.47 -4.57
CA ALA A 57 4.35 -13.99 -5.37
C ALA A 57 2.98 -13.73 -4.73
N HIS A 58 2.91 -13.78 -3.40
CA HIS A 58 1.74 -13.42 -2.61
C HIS A 58 1.33 -11.95 -2.75
N ALA A 59 2.26 -11.01 -2.68
CA ALA A 59 2.00 -9.58 -2.85
C ALA A 59 1.59 -9.25 -4.30
N THR A 60 2.19 -9.91 -5.28
CA THR A 60 1.79 -9.79 -6.70
C THR A 60 0.37 -10.30 -6.94
N LEU A 61 0.02 -11.43 -6.33
CA LEU A 61 -1.31 -12.02 -6.43
C LEU A 61 -2.36 -11.14 -5.74
N HIS A 62 -2.02 -10.58 -4.56
CA HIS A 62 -2.87 -9.63 -3.85
C HIS A 62 -3.17 -8.38 -4.70
N ALA A 63 -2.12 -7.75 -5.26
CA ALA A 63 -2.28 -6.59 -6.15
C ALA A 63 -3.13 -6.91 -7.39
N SER A 64 -2.89 -8.07 -8.02
CA SER A 64 -3.64 -8.50 -9.20
C SER A 64 -5.14 -8.73 -8.90
N LEU A 65 -5.46 -9.28 -7.71
CA LEU A 65 -6.84 -9.47 -7.27
C LEU A 65 -7.54 -8.14 -6.97
N ALA A 66 -6.85 -7.22 -6.30
CA ALA A 66 -7.36 -5.89 -6.01
C ALA A 66 -7.69 -5.12 -7.31
N ASP A 67 -6.78 -5.15 -8.30
CA ASP A 67 -6.97 -4.52 -9.60
C ASP A 67 -8.17 -5.13 -10.35
N ALA A 68 -8.32 -6.46 -10.31
CA ALA A 68 -9.45 -7.14 -10.94
C ALA A 68 -10.80 -6.71 -10.33
N ILE A 69 -10.86 -6.56 -9.01
CA ILE A 69 -12.06 -6.05 -8.31
C ILE A 69 -12.35 -4.61 -8.75
N GLU A 70 -11.34 -3.73 -8.79
CA GLU A 70 -11.53 -2.33 -9.21
C GLU A 70 -12.02 -2.21 -10.66
N VAL A 71 -11.52 -3.06 -11.57
CA VAL A 71 -12.02 -3.15 -12.95
C VAL A 71 -13.49 -3.56 -12.98
N LEU A 72 -13.87 -4.58 -12.20
CA LEU A 72 -15.26 -5.02 -12.09
C LEU A 72 -16.17 -3.90 -11.54
N GLU A 73 -15.71 -3.15 -10.55
CA GLU A 73 -16.46 -2.03 -9.98
C GLU A 73 -16.64 -0.87 -10.96
N ARG A 74 -15.59 -0.50 -11.69
CA ARG A 74 -15.68 0.54 -12.74
C ARG A 74 -16.60 0.10 -13.88
N SER A 75 -16.60 -1.19 -14.21
CA SER A 75 -17.44 -1.77 -15.26
C SER A 75 -18.87 -2.12 -14.83
N ARG A 76 -19.23 -1.93 -13.54
CA ARG A 76 -20.55 -2.26 -12.98
C ARG A 76 -21.73 -1.65 -13.75
N HIS A 77 -21.51 -0.48 -14.35
CA HIS A 77 -22.53 0.25 -15.11
C HIS A 77 -22.61 -0.22 -16.57
N ALA A 78 -21.53 -0.80 -17.09
CA ALA A 78 -21.47 -1.38 -18.43
C ALA A 78 -22.08 -2.78 -18.47
N PHE A 79 -22.03 -3.52 -17.35
CA PHE A 79 -22.55 -4.88 -17.25
C PHE A 79 -23.39 -5.08 -15.98
N LYS A 80 -24.72 -5.05 -16.11
CA LYS A 80 -25.67 -5.43 -15.05
C LYS A 80 -25.80 -6.96 -14.92
N SER A 81 -24.67 -7.68 -14.94
CA SER A 81 -24.65 -9.13 -14.85
C SER A 81 -24.57 -9.57 -13.39
N ARG A 82 -25.47 -10.45 -13.00
CA ARG A 82 -25.45 -11.10 -11.67
C ARG A 82 -24.18 -11.94 -11.50
N ASP A 83 -23.71 -12.58 -12.57
CA ASP A 83 -22.49 -13.40 -12.55
C ASP A 83 -21.23 -12.55 -12.27
N LEU A 84 -21.19 -11.29 -12.73
CA LEU A 84 -20.08 -10.39 -12.45
C LEU A 84 -20.12 -9.86 -11.01
N ALA A 85 -21.31 -9.65 -10.45
CA ALA A 85 -21.47 -9.30 -9.05
C ALA A 85 -21.01 -10.46 -8.13
N ASP A 86 -21.42 -11.69 -8.45
CA ASP A 86 -21.01 -12.89 -7.73
C ASP A 86 -19.50 -13.12 -7.85
N LEU A 87 -18.91 -12.87 -9.02
CA LEU A 87 -17.46 -12.94 -9.22
C LEU A 87 -16.72 -11.90 -8.37
N ARG A 88 -17.17 -10.64 -8.35
CA ARG A 88 -16.58 -9.59 -7.50
C ARG A 88 -16.55 -10.00 -6.03
N GLN A 89 -17.69 -10.49 -5.52
CA GLN A 89 -17.79 -10.89 -4.12
C GLN A 89 -16.84 -12.05 -3.76
N ARG A 90 -16.67 -13.02 -4.66
CA ARG A 90 -15.71 -14.13 -4.46
C ARG A 90 -14.27 -13.63 -4.44
N LEU A 91 -13.92 -12.69 -5.31
CA LEU A 91 -12.58 -12.10 -5.34
C LEU A 91 -12.29 -11.28 -4.08
N GLU A 92 -13.27 -10.50 -3.60
CA GLU A 92 -13.17 -9.75 -2.34
C GLU A 92 -12.93 -10.68 -1.14
N GLN A 93 -13.64 -11.81 -1.10
CA GLN A 93 -13.47 -12.80 -0.05
C GLN A 93 -12.06 -13.42 -0.08
N LEU A 94 -11.60 -13.87 -1.25
CA LEU A 94 -10.27 -14.45 -1.41
C LEU A 94 -9.16 -13.46 -1.05
N LEU A 95 -9.33 -12.18 -1.41
CA LEU A 95 -8.40 -11.11 -1.01
C LEU A 95 -8.34 -10.93 0.51
N GLY A 96 -9.51 -11.02 1.18
CA GLY A 96 -9.61 -10.98 2.64
C GLY A 96 -8.88 -12.15 3.30
N GLU A 97 -9.09 -13.37 2.80
CA GLU A 97 -8.42 -14.59 3.28
C GLU A 97 -6.90 -14.52 3.10
N LEU A 98 -6.42 -13.98 1.97
CA LEU A 98 -5.00 -13.78 1.70
C LEU A 98 -4.34 -12.70 2.55
N SER A 99 -5.14 -11.75 3.05
CA SER A 99 -4.66 -10.63 3.88
C SER A 99 -4.67 -10.96 5.37
N ALA A 100 -5.29 -12.07 5.76
CA ALA A 100 -5.32 -12.53 7.14
C ALA A 100 -3.90 -12.98 7.57
N PRO A 101 -3.44 -12.61 8.79
CA PRO A 101 -2.17 -13.10 9.29
C PRO A 101 -2.22 -14.64 9.42
N PRO A 102 -1.13 -15.36 9.09
CA PRO A 102 -1.07 -16.79 9.33
C PRO A 102 -1.12 -17.06 10.84
N GLU A 103 -1.99 -17.97 11.27
CA GLU A 103 -2.02 -18.49 12.65
C GLU A 103 -0.76 -19.31 13.00
#